data_AF-A0ABD2YG44-F1
#
_entry.id   AF-A0ABD2YG44-F1
#
_cell.length_a   1.000
_cell.length_b   1.000
_cell.length_c   1.000
_cell.angle_alpha   90.00
_cell.angle_beta   90.00
_cell.angle_gamma   90.00
#
_symmetry.space_group_name_H-M   'P 1'
#
loop_
_entity.id
_entity.type
_entity.pdbx_description
1 polymer ?
#
loop_
_entity_poly.entity_id
_entity_poly.type
_entity_poly.pdbx_seq_one_letter_code
_entity_poly.pdbx_strand_id
1 'polypeptide(L)'
;MGRLSDFTGKYVNGKLHWRAGWQGFDSSGGWTGNFVFVSLDLGNEMYGIVDILDCTKGARDWTFDVLEGSLSVVSDYERTSVDVWVMKENGVRDSWIKVVSVPYLDVPNKYWYSTSVKEW
;
A
#
# COMPACT_ATOMS: atom_id res chain seq x y z
N MET A 1 -1.26 -14.61 -6.59
CA MET A 1 -1.12 -13.71 -5.42
C MET A 1 -2.44 -12.95 -5.34
N GLY A 2 -3.20 -13.14 -4.26
CA GLY A 2 -4.49 -12.47 -4.08
C GLY A 2 -4.27 -10.97 -4.01
N ARG A 3 -4.98 -10.20 -4.83
CA ARG A 3 -4.91 -8.75 -4.86
C ARG A 3 -5.84 -8.25 -3.75
N LEU A 4 -5.29 -7.64 -2.70
CA LEU A 4 -6.10 -6.95 -1.70
C LEU A 4 -6.85 -5.82 -2.45
N SER A 5 -8.15 -5.69 -2.22
CA SER A 5 -8.95 -4.65 -2.88
C SER A 5 -8.71 -3.30 -2.19
N ASP A 6 -7.66 -2.62 -2.64
CA ASP A 6 -7.01 -1.46 -2.01
C ASP A 6 -7.77 -0.12 -2.16
N PHE A 7 -9.05 -0.16 -2.53
CA PHE A 7 -9.88 1.04 -2.72
C PHE A 7 -10.89 1.29 -1.60
N THR A 8 -10.94 0.42 -0.59
CA THR A 8 -11.88 0.56 0.52
C THR A 8 -11.39 1.59 1.54
N GLY A 9 -12.29 2.49 1.95
CA GLY A 9 -11.98 3.47 2.98
C GLY A 9 -11.75 2.82 4.35
N LYS A 10 -10.82 3.37 5.13
CA LYS A 10 -10.47 2.94 6.49
C LYS A 10 -10.89 4.00 7.49
N TYR A 11 -11.58 3.60 8.55
CA TYR A 11 -11.99 4.52 9.61
C TYR A 11 -11.03 4.44 10.80
N VAL A 12 -10.48 5.59 11.20
CA VAL A 12 -9.61 5.72 12.38
C VAL A 12 -9.76 7.12 13.00
N ASN A 13 -9.85 7.19 14.33
CA ASN A 13 -9.93 8.44 15.09
C ASN A 13 -10.94 9.48 14.57
N GLY A 14 -12.16 9.05 14.24
CA GLY A 14 -13.21 9.96 13.77
C GLY A 14 -13.10 10.33 12.29
N LYS A 15 -12.09 9.82 11.58
CA LYS A 15 -11.81 10.16 10.18
C LYS A 15 -11.90 8.93 9.28
N LEU A 16 -12.48 9.11 8.10
CA LEU A 16 -12.45 8.13 7.03
C LEU A 16 -11.27 8.45 6.09
N HIS A 17 -10.42 7.47 5.81
CA HIS A 17 -9.22 7.60 4.99
C HIS A 17 -9.32 6.72 3.75
N TRP A 18 -8.98 7.23 2.57
CA TRP A 18 -8.94 6.42 1.36
C TRP A 18 -7.90 6.93 0.35
N ARG A 19 -7.55 6.04 -0.59
CA ARG A 19 -6.72 6.33 -1.74
C ARG A 19 -7.59 6.99 -2.81
N ALA A 20 -7.23 8.19 -3.25
CA ALA A 20 -7.89 8.88 -4.35
C ALA A 20 -6.87 9.15 -5.46
N GLY A 21 -7.24 8.96 -6.71
CA GLY A 21 -6.33 9.19 -7.81
C GLY A 21 -6.76 8.51 -9.09
N TRP A 22 -5.90 8.65 -10.10
CA TRP A 22 -6.10 7.99 -11.38
C TRP A 22 -5.02 6.94 -11.59
N GLN A 23 -5.45 5.76 -12.04
CA GLN A 23 -4.58 4.70 -12.52
C GLN A 23 -4.75 4.55 -14.02
N GLY A 24 -3.65 4.45 -14.74
CA GLY A 24 -3.62 4.11 -16.14
C GLY A 24 -2.37 3.34 -16.52
N PHE A 25 -2.15 3.25 -17.83
CA PHE A 25 -0.98 2.63 -18.41
C PHE A 25 -0.17 3.69 -19.16
N ASP A 26 1.13 3.66 -19.00
CA ASP A 26 2.02 4.42 -19.88
C ASP A 26 2.18 3.71 -21.23
N SER A 27 2.89 4.36 -22.15
CA SER A 27 3.14 3.84 -23.49
C SER A 27 3.97 2.55 -23.53
N SER A 28 4.63 2.18 -22.42
CA SER A 28 5.36 0.91 -22.29
C SER A 28 4.50 -0.23 -21.73
N GLY A 29 3.22 0.04 -21.41
CA GLY A 29 2.35 -0.90 -20.70
C GLY A 29 2.67 -0.97 -19.21
N GLY A 30 3.54 -0.09 -18.71
CA GLY A 30 3.80 0.10 -17.29
C GLY A 30 2.60 0.75 -16.61
N TRP A 31 2.33 0.35 -15.37
CA TRP A 31 1.33 1.02 -14.56
C TRP A 31 1.81 2.43 -14.22
N THR A 32 0.97 3.43 -14.50
CA THR A 32 1.23 4.82 -14.12
C THR A 32 0.01 5.37 -13.39
N GLY A 33 0.22 6.29 -12.45
CA GLY A 33 -0.87 6.89 -11.73
C GLY A 33 -0.38 7.89 -10.71
N ASN A 34 -1.19 8.92 -10.49
CA ASN A 34 -1.00 9.85 -9.40
C ASN A 34 -2.09 9.58 -8.37
N PHE A 35 -1.67 9.18 -7.19
CA PHE A 35 -2.57 8.95 -6.06
C PHE A 35 -2.22 9.91 -4.95
N VAL A 36 -3.25 10.48 -4.37
CA VAL A 36 -3.21 11.25 -3.13
C VAL A 36 -4.00 10.50 -2.09
N PHE A 37 -3.63 10.73 -0.84
CA PHE A 37 -4.40 10.22 0.27
C PHE A 37 -5.24 11.31 0.84
N VAL A 38 -6.49 10.97 1.06
CA VAL A 38 -7.47 11.91 1.57
C VAL A 38 -8.10 11.33 2.82
N SER A 39 -8.45 12.24 3.73
CA SER A 39 -9.23 11.96 4.90
C SER A 39 -10.46 12.85 4.92
N LEU A 40 -11.59 12.33 5.41
CA LEU A 40 -12.76 13.11 5.79
C LEU A 40 -12.97 12.95 7.29
N ASP A 41 -12.92 14.05 8.03
CA ASP A 41 -13.29 14.11 9.43
C ASP A 41 -14.82 14.14 9.55
N LEU A 42 -15.40 13.12 10.17
CA LEU A 42 -16.86 12.97 10.27
C LEU A 42 -17.48 13.89 11.33
N GLY A 43 -16.67 14.48 12.22
CA GLY A 43 -17.17 15.36 13.28
C GLY A 43 -17.39 16.79 12.80
N ASN A 44 -16.60 17.25 11.82
CA ASN A 44 -16.65 18.61 11.29
C ASN A 44 -16.76 18.66 9.75
N GLU A 45 -16.86 17.52 9.09
CA GLU A 45 -16.98 17.36 7.63
C GLU A 45 -15.79 17.95 6.84
N MET A 46 -14.61 18.06 7.47
CA MET A 46 -13.43 18.62 6.81
C MET A 46 -12.63 17.55 6.08
N TYR A 47 -12.26 17.87 4.84
CA TYR A 47 -11.31 17.08 4.05
C TYR A 47 -9.86 17.45 4.38
N GLY A 48 -8.97 16.48 4.32
CA GLY A 48 -7.53 16.66 4.50
C GLY A 48 -6.73 15.75 3.57
N ILE A 49 -5.49 16.14 3.27
CA ILE A 49 -4.53 15.31 2.55
C ILE A 49 -3.59 14.67 3.57
N VAL A 50 -3.38 13.36 3.47
CA VAL A 50 -2.41 12.64 4.30
C VAL A 50 -1.11 12.52 3.52
N ASP A 51 -0.03 13.09 4.06
CA ASP A 51 1.29 12.94 3.46
C ASP A 51 1.90 11.58 3.88
N ILE A 52 2.39 10.85 2.89
CA ILE A 52 2.97 9.52 3.02
C ILE A 52 4.24 9.37 2.15
N LEU A 53 4.72 10.47 1.55
CA LEU A 53 5.74 10.46 0.49
C LEU A 53 6.96 9.60 0.85
N ASP A 54 7.37 9.66 2.12
CA ASP A 54 8.52 8.89 2.62
C ASP A 54 8.23 7.39 2.77
N CYS A 55 6.99 7.01 3.10
CA CYS A 55 6.59 5.62 3.31
C CYS A 55 6.56 4.84 1.99
N THR A 56 6.16 5.47 0.89
CA THR A 56 6.00 4.82 -0.42
C THR A 56 7.11 5.14 -1.40
N LYS A 57 8.16 5.84 -0.98
CA LYS A 57 9.25 6.25 -1.85
C LYS A 57 9.91 5.02 -2.47
N GLY A 58 9.83 4.89 -3.80
CA GLY A 58 10.39 3.77 -4.55
C GLY A 58 9.57 2.47 -4.50
N ALA A 59 8.40 2.47 -3.83
CA ALA A 59 7.49 1.34 -3.84
C ALA A 59 6.78 1.23 -5.20
N ARG A 60 6.59 0.01 -5.68
CA ARG A 60 5.80 -0.26 -6.89
C ARG A 60 4.31 -0.06 -6.64
N ASP A 61 3.83 -0.56 -5.50
CA ASP A 61 2.46 -0.42 -5.07
C ASP A 61 2.42 -0.28 -3.55
N TRP A 62 1.26 0.14 -3.05
CA TRP A 62 1.03 0.32 -1.64
C TRP A 62 -0.45 0.32 -1.32
N THR A 63 -0.78 0.02 -0.07
CA THR A 63 -2.17 0.00 0.42
C THR A 63 -2.27 0.52 1.85
N PHE A 64 -3.49 0.89 2.24
CA PHE A 64 -3.83 1.27 3.61
C PHE A 64 -4.36 0.11 4.41
N ASP A 65 -3.99 0.11 5.67
CA ASP A 65 -4.70 -0.66 6.67
C ASP A 65 -4.75 0.06 8.01
N VAL A 66 -5.49 -0.49 8.96
CA VAL A 66 -5.47 -0.06 10.36
C VAL A 66 -4.75 -1.13 11.17
N LEU A 67 -3.61 -0.77 11.75
CA LEU A 67 -2.85 -1.64 12.63
C LEU A 67 -2.92 -1.09 14.05
N GLU A 68 -3.45 -1.89 14.98
CA GLU A 68 -3.58 -1.54 16.40
C GLU A 68 -4.30 -0.19 16.66
N GLY A 69 -5.27 0.16 15.79
CA GLY A 69 -6.00 1.42 15.90
C GLY A 69 -5.28 2.64 15.34
N SER A 70 -4.11 2.45 14.72
CA SER A 70 -3.37 3.49 14.00
C SER A 70 -3.43 3.26 12.50
N LEU A 71 -3.35 4.35 11.74
CA LEU A 71 -3.24 4.26 10.28
C LEU A 71 -1.90 3.62 9.91
N SER A 72 -1.94 2.67 8.98
CA SER A 72 -0.76 1.96 8.51
C SER A 72 -0.69 1.91 6.99
N VAL A 73 0.52 1.92 6.46
CA VAL A 73 0.81 1.82 5.02
C VAL A 73 1.68 0.59 4.79
N VAL A 74 1.24 -0.26 3.88
CA VAL A 74 2.01 -1.40 3.39
C VAL A 74 2.59 -1.01 2.04
N SER A 75 3.92 -0.99 1.91
CA SER A 75 4.63 -0.61 0.69
C SER A 75 5.33 -1.81 0.08
N ASP A 76 4.99 -2.15 -1.16
CA ASP A 76 5.54 -3.29 -1.90
C ASP A 76 6.64 -2.80 -2.86
N TYR A 77 7.87 -3.26 -2.62
CA TYR A 77 9.05 -2.95 -3.41
C TYR A 77 9.38 -4.02 -4.45
N GLU A 78 8.38 -4.82 -4.87
CA GLU A 78 8.42 -5.85 -5.91
C GLU A 78 9.70 -6.69 -5.93
N ARG A 79 9.62 -7.97 -5.54
CA ARG A 79 10.76 -8.91 -5.48
C ARG A 79 11.87 -8.52 -4.50
N THR A 80 11.80 -7.34 -3.89
CA THR A 80 12.75 -6.89 -2.86
C THR A 80 12.20 -7.15 -1.45
N SER A 81 11.17 -6.41 -1.06
CA SER A 81 10.56 -6.48 0.27
C SER A 81 9.16 -5.88 0.29
N VAL A 82 8.48 -6.09 1.40
CA VAL A 82 7.30 -5.35 1.82
C VAL A 82 7.63 -4.63 3.13
N ASP A 83 7.45 -3.32 3.16
CA ASP A 83 7.61 -2.53 4.37
C ASP A 83 6.25 -2.15 4.94
N VAL A 84 6.09 -2.28 6.26
CA VAL A 84 4.91 -1.80 6.97
C VAL A 84 5.29 -0.58 7.78
N TRP A 85 4.54 0.48 7.57
CA TRP A 85 4.67 1.76 8.26
C TRP A 85 3.42 2.01 9.10
N VAL A 86 3.59 2.61 10.26
CA VAL A 86 2.49 2.99 11.16
C VAL A 86 2.64 4.46 11.53
N MET A 87 1.53 5.19 11.49
CA MET A 87 1.45 6.56 12.00
C MET A 87 1.32 6.50 13.51
N LYS A 88 2.41 6.76 14.23
CA LYS A 88 2.44 6.67 15.70
C LYS A 88 1.50 7.69 16.35
N GLU A 89 1.40 8.87 15.77
CA GLU A 89 0.50 9.94 16.23
C GLU A 89 -0.45 10.30 15.09
N ASN A 90 -1.71 9.84 15.20
CA ASN A 90 -2.69 10.00 14.14
C ASN A 90 -2.89 11.49 13.75
N GLY A 91 -2.66 11.81 12.48
CA GLY A 91 -2.72 13.15 11.91
C GLY A 91 -1.39 13.91 11.90
N VAL A 92 -0.33 13.39 12.51
CA VAL A 92 1.00 14.02 12.52
C VAL A 92 1.86 13.42 11.41
N ARG A 93 2.16 14.24 10.40
CA ARG A 93 2.96 13.87 9.22
C ARG A 93 4.26 13.16 9.58
N ASP A 94 5.03 13.70 10.52
CA ASP A 94 6.38 13.20 10.82
C ASP A 94 6.39 12.05 11.84
N SER A 95 5.21 11.49 12.16
CA SER A 95 5.06 10.39 13.12
C SER A 95 5.04 9.00 12.48
N TRP A 96 5.18 8.92 11.15
CA TRP A 96 5.31 7.64 10.45
C TRP A 96 6.60 6.94 10.87
N ILE A 97 6.46 5.70 11.32
CA ILE A 97 7.58 4.83 11.66
C ILE A 97 7.48 3.52 10.87
N LYS A 98 8.61 3.05 10.34
CA LYS A 98 8.69 1.70 9.77
C LYS A 98 8.74 0.71 10.92
N VAL A 99 7.72 -0.15 11.02
CA VAL A 99 7.62 -1.13 12.12
C VAL A 99 8.19 -2.49 11.72
N VAL A 100 8.08 -2.86 10.45
CA VAL A 100 8.67 -4.10 9.93
C VAL A 100 9.05 -3.95 8.47
N SER A 101 10.10 -4.67 8.07
CA SER A 101 10.45 -4.94 6.68
C SER A 101 10.51 -6.45 6.49
N VAL A 102 9.70 -6.95 5.56
CA VAL A 102 9.61 -8.38 5.24
C VAL A 102 10.27 -8.57 3.87
N PRO A 103 11.46 -9.17 3.79
CA PRO A 103 12.10 -9.42 2.50
C PRO A 103 11.30 -10.47 1.72
N TYR A 104 11.22 -10.29 0.41
CA TYR A 104 10.81 -11.41 -0.44
C TYR A 104 11.94 -12.42 -0.45
N LEU A 105 11.62 -13.68 -0.15
CA LEU A 105 12.57 -14.76 -0.37
C LEU A 105 12.85 -14.83 -1.87
N ASP A 106 14.14 -14.84 -2.21
CA ASP A 106 14.58 -15.10 -3.56
C ASP A 106 14.31 -16.59 -3.84
N VAL A 107 13.06 -16.92 -4.17
CA VAL A 107 12.67 -18.27 -4.56
C VAL A 107 13.30 -18.51 -5.93
N PRO A 108 14.34 -19.37 -6.02
CA PRO A 108 14.89 -19.72 -7.31
C PRO A 108 13.81 -20.56 -7.99
N ASN A 109 13.22 -20.00 -9.06
CA ASN A 109 12.17 -20.59 -9.91
C ASN A 109 10.72 -20.26 -9.53
N LYS A 110 10.24 -19.11 -10.03
CA LYS A 110 8.81 -18.87 -10.26
C LYS A 110 8.38 -19.08 -11.73
N TYR A 111 9.27 -19.63 -12.56
CA TYR A 111 9.04 -19.83 -14.01
C TYR A 111 9.51 -21.19 -14.52
N TRP A 112 9.00 -22.29 -13.97
CA TRP A 112 8.85 -23.57 -14.69
C TRP A 112 8.31 -24.60 -13.70
N TYR A 113 7.05 -25.02 -13.85
CA TYR A 113 6.54 -26.39 -13.63
C TYR A 113 5.05 -26.39 -14.00
N SER A 114 4.76 -26.49 -15.29
CA SER A 114 3.91 -27.62 -15.69
C SER A 114 4.84 -28.55 -16.42
N THR A 115 5.55 -29.38 -15.66
CA THR A 115 6.09 -30.60 -16.24
C THR A 115 4.85 -31.40 -16.58
N SER A 116 4.52 -31.49 -17.87
CA SER A 116 3.58 -32.48 -18.36
C SER A 116 4.02 -33.82 -17.81
N VAL A 117 3.25 -34.35 -16.86
CA VAL A 117 3.40 -35.73 -16.41
C VAL A 117 3.18 -36.59 -17.65
N LYS A 118 4.14 -37.46 -17.94
CA LYS A 118 4.03 -38.46 -19.01
C LYS A 118 2.89 -39.40 -18.68
N GLU A 119 2.04 -39.69 -19.67
CA GLU A 119 1.22 -40.90 -19.68
C GLU A 119 1.31 -41.56 -21.07
N TRP A 120 1.79 -42.82 -21.04
CA TRP A 120 1.93 -43.89 -22.06
C TRP A 120 2.75 -43.61 -23.32
#